data_AF-A0A379STU3-F1
#
_entry.id   AF-A0A379STU3-F1
#
_cell.length_a   1.000
_cell.length_b   1.000
_cell.length_c   1.000
_cell.angle_alpha   90.00
_cell.angle_beta   90.00
_cell.angle_gamma   90.00
#
_symmetry.space_group_name_H-M   'P 1'
#
loop_
_entity.id
_entity.type
_entity.pdbx_description
1 polymer ?
#
loop_
_entity_poly.entity_id
_entity_poly.type
_entity_poly.pdbx_seq_one_letter_code
_entity_poly.pdbx_strand_id
1 'polypeptide(L)'
;MAKLPRRKCANKECRQWFHPIREGQIVCSYQCASAVGKEQTRKAREAAQRKAQSLQRAAEKKERAAWRQRKAAVKPLKHWIDLTQRAVNDICRETELAEGLGCISCGTKTAFAWHAGHYRTTAAAGHLRFTRFNIHLQCDVCNVYKSGNIEAYRAALVERYGEAAVLALENNNTTHRWTVEELKEIRLAALADLRALKKLEAAMKPELIEILRMRWLRLRIYRYRGSFPVAYRILRNYVRIEAKREHRNES
;
A
#
# COMPACT_ATOMS: atom_id res chain seq x y z
N MET A 1 -62.55 24.84 43.16
CA MET A 1 -61.80 24.13 42.09
C MET A 1 -60.77 23.23 42.75
N ALA A 2 -60.68 21.96 42.36
CA ALA A 2 -59.69 21.04 42.90
C ALA A 2 -58.27 21.51 42.51
N LYS A 3 -57.33 21.47 43.46
CA LYS A 3 -55.93 21.82 43.18
C LYS A 3 -55.33 20.78 42.25
N LEU A 4 -54.67 21.23 41.17
CA LEU A 4 -53.92 20.34 40.29
C LEU A 4 -52.80 19.61 41.07
N PRO A 5 -52.45 18.38 40.67
CA PRO A 5 -51.41 17.60 41.34
C PRO A 5 -50.09 18.37 41.33
N ARG A 6 -49.39 18.33 42.47
CA ARG A 6 -48.09 18.99 42.66
C ARG A 6 -47.07 18.45 41.68
N ARG A 7 -46.15 19.30 41.22
CA ARG A 7 -45.00 18.93 40.38
C ARG A 7 -43.75 19.69 40.77
N LYS A 8 -42.57 19.18 40.41
CA LYS A 8 -41.30 19.89 40.61
C LYS A 8 -41.06 20.91 39.50
N CYS A 9 -40.53 22.09 39.85
CA CYS A 9 -40.13 23.12 38.90
C CYS A 9 -39.10 22.60 37.89
N ALA A 10 -39.29 22.90 36.61
CA ALA A 10 -38.39 22.51 35.52
C ALA A 10 -37.06 23.30 35.51
N ASN A 11 -37.00 24.46 36.20
CA ASN A 11 -35.73 25.16 36.40
C ASN A 11 -34.81 24.32 37.28
N LYS A 12 -33.65 23.95 36.74
CA LYS A 12 -32.65 23.08 37.39
C LYS A 12 -32.12 23.65 38.71
N GLU A 13 -32.06 24.96 38.83
CA GLU A 13 -31.57 25.64 40.03
C GLU A 13 -32.64 25.74 41.13
N CYS A 14 -33.93 25.74 40.78
CA CYS A 14 -35.01 25.91 41.74
C CYS A 14 -35.57 24.56 42.24
N ARG A 15 -36.00 23.68 41.33
CA ARG A 15 -36.52 22.31 41.60
C ARG A 15 -37.61 22.16 42.70
N GLN A 16 -38.17 23.25 43.22
CA GLN A 16 -39.17 23.22 44.29
C GLN A 16 -40.48 22.59 43.83
N TRP A 17 -41.22 22.01 44.77
CA TRP A 17 -42.58 21.51 44.54
C TRP A 17 -43.57 22.66 44.54
N PHE A 18 -44.46 22.72 43.54
CA PHE A 18 -45.52 23.72 43.45
C PHE A 18 -46.82 23.11 42.92
N HIS A 19 -47.95 23.76 43.21
CA HIS A 19 -49.25 23.45 42.63
C HIS A 19 -49.46 24.31 41.37
N PRO A 20 -49.58 23.71 40.17
CA PRO A 20 -49.88 24.42 38.94
C PRO A 20 -51.21 25.18 39.03
N ILE A 21 -51.25 26.38 38.45
CA ILE A 21 -52.47 27.20 38.34
C ILE A 21 -53.22 26.84 37.06
N ARG A 22 -52.49 26.42 36.02
CA ARG A 22 -53.02 26.03 34.71
C ARG A 22 -52.40 24.71 34.28
N GLU A 23 -53.12 23.98 33.43
CA GLU A 23 -52.58 22.79 32.78
C GLU A 23 -51.34 23.14 31.95
N GLY A 24 -50.35 22.24 31.91
CA GLY A 24 -49.09 22.47 31.19
C GLY A 24 -48.09 23.42 31.86
N GLN A 25 -48.40 24.09 32.99
CA GLN A 25 -47.41 24.90 33.71
C GLN A 25 -46.27 24.02 34.25
N ILE A 26 -45.03 24.33 33.88
CA ILE A 26 -43.83 23.53 34.23
C ILE A 26 -42.89 24.22 35.23
N VAL A 27 -43.17 25.47 35.60
CA VAL A 27 -42.32 26.32 36.46
C VAL A 27 -43.15 27.02 37.53
N CYS A 28 -42.53 27.26 38.69
CA CYS A 28 -43.20 27.82 39.87
C CYS A 28 -43.36 29.35 39.85
N SER A 29 -42.59 30.08 39.04
CA SER A 29 -42.60 31.55 38.99
C SER A 29 -42.17 32.07 37.61
N TYR A 30 -42.45 33.35 37.34
CA TYR A 30 -42.05 34.04 36.11
C TYR A 30 -40.53 34.02 35.89
N GLN A 31 -39.74 34.23 36.96
CA GLN A 31 -38.27 34.15 36.89
C GLN A 31 -37.80 32.77 36.42
N CYS A 32 -38.39 31.70 36.96
CA CYS A 32 -38.11 30.33 36.51
C CYS A 32 -38.56 30.09 35.05
N ALA A 33 -39.68 30.70 34.61
CA ALA A 33 -40.12 30.63 33.22
C ALA A 33 -39.10 31.28 32.26
N SER A 34 -38.62 32.48 32.61
CA SER A 34 -37.60 33.20 31.83
C SER A 34 -36.29 32.41 31.75
N ALA A 35 -35.82 31.85 32.86
CA ALA A 35 -34.60 31.04 32.90
C ALA A 35 -34.70 29.78 32.01
N VAL A 36 -35.81 29.04 32.12
CA VAL A 36 -36.05 27.85 31.27
C VAL A 36 -36.20 28.24 29.80
N GLY A 37 -36.89 29.34 29.48
CA GLY A 37 -37.05 29.83 28.11
C GLY A 37 -35.73 30.26 27.46
N LYS A 38 -34.85 30.94 28.22
CA LYS A 38 -33.49 31.30 27.76
C LYS A 38 -32.66 30.05 27.46
N GLU A 39 -32.68 29.06 28.34
CA GLU A 39 -31.95 27.80 28.15
C GLU A 39 -32.48 26.98 26.96
N GLN A 40 -33.80 26.90 26.78
CA GLN A 40 -34.41 26.26 25.62
C GLN A 40 -34.02 26.95 24.31
N THR A 41 -34.04 28.29 24.29
CA THR A 41 -33.60 29.09 23.15
C THR A 41 -32.12 28.87 22.84
N ARG A 42 -31.26 28.81 23.86
CA ARG A 42 -29.83 28.50 23.72
C ARG A 42 -29.63 27.12 23.09
N LYS A 43 -30.28 26.08 23.62
CA LYS A 43 -30.20 24.73 23.05
C LYS A 43 -30.72 24.65 21.61
N ALA A 44 -31.81 25.34 21.30
CA ALA A 44 -32.36 25.39 19.95
C ALA A 44 -31.37 26.06 18.97
N ARG A 45 -30.73 27.16 19.38
CA ARG A 45 -29.67 27.83 18.60
C ARG A 45 -28.46 26.91 18.39
N GLU A 46 -27.97 26.25 19.43
CA GLU A 46 -26.86 25.30 19.33
C GLU A 46 -27.19 24.11 18.41
N ALA A 47 -28.40 23.56 18.51
CA ALA A 47 -28.87 22.48 17.63
C ALA A 47 -28.98 22.94 16.16
N ALA A 48 -29.50 24.14 15.92
CA ALA A 48 -29.56 24.74 14.59
C ALA A 48 -28.17 24.97 14.00
N GLN A 49 -27.23 25.50 14.79
CA GLN A 49 -25.82 25.67 14.39
C GLN A 49 -25.15 24.33 14.06
N ARG A 50 -25.34 23.29 14.89
CA ARG A 50 -24.82 21.94 14.62
C ARG A 50 -25.39 21.35 13.33
N LYS A 51 -26.69 21.54 13.08
CA LYS A 51 -27.34 21.08 11.84
C LYS A 51 -26.79 21.82 10.62
N ALA A 52 -26.63 23.15 10.71
CA ALA A 52 -26.05 23.95 9.64
C ALA A 52 -24.60 23.53 9.32
N GLN A 53 -23.76 23.35 10.36
CA GLN A 53 -22.39 22.85 10.19
C GLN A 53 -22.34 21.44 9.58
N SER A 54 -23.25 20.55 9.97
CA SER A 54 -23.35 19.20 9.40
C SER A 54 -23.70 19.24 7.91
N LEU A 55 -24.67 20.07 7.53
CA LEU A 55 -25.07 20.27 6.13
C LEU A 55 -23.92 20.87 5.31
N GLN A 56 -23.21 21.86 5.83
CA GLN A 56 -22.04 22.45 5.19
C GLN A 56 -20.95 21.41 4.95
N ARG A 57 -20.58 20.63 5.98
CA ARG A 57 -19.58 19.56 5.86
C ARG A 57 -19.99 18.50 4.84
N ALA A 58 -21.26 18.15 4.77
CA ALA A 58 -21.79 17.20 3.80
C ALA A 58 -21.70 17.76 2.37
N ALA A 59 -22.05 19.03 2.17
CA ALA A 59 -21.93 19.71 0.89
C ALA A 59 -20.46 19.77 0.42
N GLU A 60 -19.55 20.21 1.29
CA GLU A 60 -18.11 20.22 1.00
C GLU A 60 -17.56 18.82 0.68
N LYS A 61 -18.04 17.78 1.38
CA LYS A 61 -17.63 16.39 1.08
C LYS A 61 -18.06 15.98 -0.32
N LYS A 62 -19.29 16.32 -0.74
CA LYS A 62 -19.80 16.05 -2.10
C LYS A 62 -19.00 16.84 -3.14
N GLU A 63 -18.74 18.11 -2.89
CA GLU A 63 -17.96 18.96 -3.79
C GLU A 63 -16.52 18.44 -3.95
N ARG A 64 -15.85 18.08 -2.85
CA ARG A 64 -14.52 17.47 -2.89
C ARG A 64 -14.52 16.15 -3.67
N ALA A 65 -15.56 15.33 -3.53
CA ALA A 65 -15.68 14.08 -4.29
C ALA A 65 -15.85 14.36 -5.79
N ALA A 66 -16.74 15.27 -6.16
CA ALA A 66 -16.95 15.68 -7.56
C ALA A 66 -15.70 16.32 -8.18
N TRP A 67 -14.97 17.15 -7.42
CA TRP A 67 -13.68 17.70 -7.85
C TRP A 67 -12.63 16.60 -8.10
N ARG A 68 -12.53 15.61 -7.22
CA ARG A 68 -11.62 14.46 -7.43
C ARG A 68 -11.98 13.66 -8.68
N GLN A 69 -13.28 13.45 -8.94
CA GLN A 69 -13.75 12.76 -10.13
C GLN A 69 -13.40 13.53 -11.41
N ARG A 70 -13.70 14.85 -11.46
CA ARG A 70 -13.30 15.72 -12.58
C ARG A 70 -11.80 15.69 -12.81
N LYS A 71 -11.01 15.83 -11.74
CA LYS A 71 -9.54 15.77 -11.80
C LYS A 71 -9.03 14.41 -12.28
N ALA A 72 -9.71 13.31 -11.97
CA ALA A 72 -9.35 11.98 -12.44
C ALA A 72 -9.69 11.77 -13.94
N ALA A 73 -10.82 12.32 -14.40
CA ALA A 73 -11.26 12.22 -15.78
C ALA A 73 -10.33 12.95 -16.76
N VAL A 74 -9.76 14.09 -16.35
CA VAL A 74 -8.87 14.90 -17.21
C VAL A 74 -7.40 14.46 -17.18
N LYS A 75 -7.06 13.36 -16.49
CA LYS A 75 -5.66 12.94 -16.41
C LYS A 75 -5.19 12.36 -17.75
N PRO A 76 -4.05 12.82 -18.29
CA PRO A 76 -3.53 12.30 -19.54
C PRO A 76 -3.07 10.85 -19.39
N LEU A 77 -3.05 10.08 -20.48
CA LEU A 77 -2.60 8.69 -20.51
C LEU A 77 -1.20 8.51 -19.88
N LYS A 78 -0.28 9.45 -20.14
CA LYS A 78 1.06 9.48 -19.55
C LYS A 78 1.04 9.37 -18.01
N HIS A 79 0.09 10.02 -17.35
CA HIS A 79 -0.04 9.92 -15.89
C HIS A 79 -0.27 8.47 -15.43
N TRP A 80 -1.10 7.73 -16.16
CA TRP A 80 -1.39 6.33 -15.86
C TRP A 80 -0.20 5.44 -16.19
N ILE A 81 0.52 5.71 -17.29
CA ILE A 81 1.76 5.01 -17.65
C ILE A 81 2.81 5.19 -16.54
N ASP A 82 3.05 6.41 -16.08
CA ASP A 82 4.07 6.72 -15.06
C ASP A 82 3.73 6.10 -13.69
N LEU A 83 2.44 6.03 -13.35
CA LEU A 83 2.00 5.37 -12.11
C LEU A 83 2.14 3.85 -12.18
N THR A 84 1.83 3.27 -13.34
CA THR A 84 1.91 1.83 -13.57
C THR A 84 3.37 1.38 -13.61
N GLN A 85 4.22 2.12 -14.31
CA GLN A 85 5.65 1.83 -14.38
C GLN A 85 6.30 1.88 -13.01
N ARG A 86 5.98 2.87 -12.17
CA ARG A 86 6.49 2.91 -10.80
C ARG A 86 6.12 1.64 -10.03
N ALA A 87 4.85 1.22 -10.08
CA ALA A 87 4.41 0.01 -9.39
C ALA A 87 5.11 -1.26 -9.89
N VAL A 88 5.25 -1.42 -11.22
CA VAL A 88 5.95 -2.58 -11.83
C VAL A 88 7.44 -2.56 -11.51
N ASN A 89 8.08 -1.39 -11.61
CA ASN A 89 9.49 -1.22 -11.27
C ASN A 89 9.75 -1.53 -9.80
N ASP A 90 8.87 -1.09 -8.90
CA ASP A 90 8.98 -1.38 -7.47
C ASP A 90 8.90 -2.89 -7.22
N ILE A 91 7.90 -3.60 -7.73
CA ILE A 91 7.82 -5.06 -7.49
C ILE A 91 9.01 -5.82 -8.07
N CYS A 92 9.48 -5.51 -9.27
CA CYS A 92 10.67 -6.17 -9.84
C CYS A 92 11.92 -5.91 -8.98
N ARG A 93 12.14 -4.65 -8.59
CA ARG A 93 13.29 -4.26 -7.76
C ARG A 93 13.25 -4.92 -6.38
N GLU A 94 12.12 -4.81 -5.67
CA GLU A 94 11.98 -5.37 -4.32
C GLU A 94 12.07 -6.89 -4.33
N THR A 95 11.56 -7.56 -5.38
CA THR A 95 11.63 -9.02 -5.50
C THR A 95 13.08 -9.48 -5.65
N GLU A 96 13.86 -8.88 -6.56
CA GLU A 96 15.27 -9.26 -6.75
C GLU A 96 16.13 -8.93 -5.52
N LEU A 97 15.84 -7.83 -4.83
CA LEU A 97 16.47 -7.49 -3.55
C LEU A 97 16.15 -8.54 -2.47
N ALA A 98 14.90 -8.94 -2.34
CA ALA A 98 14.47 -9.97 -1.39
C ALA A 98 15.11 -11.35 -1.71
N GLU A 99 15.36 -11.65 -2.98
CA GLU A 99 16.09 -12.84 -3.40
C GLU A 99 17.61 -12.75 -3.18
N GLY A 100 18.13 -11.58 -2.80
CA GLY A 100 19.55 -11.34 -2.57
C GLY A 100 20.39 -11.27 -3.84
N LEU A 101 19.74 -10.93 -4.96
CA LEU A 101 20.41 -10.68 -6.24
C LEU A 101 21.14 -9.34 -6.22
N GLY A 102 22.16 -9.22 -7.07
CA GLY A 102 22.89 -7.99 -7.30
C GLY A 102 22.45 -7.32 -8.61
N CYS A 103 23.12 -6.21 -8.94
CA CYS A 103 22.97 -5.55 -10.24
C CYS A 103 23.10 -6.56 -11.38
N ILE A 104 22.10 -6.62 -12.26
CA ILE A 104 22.10 -7.51 -13.43
C ILE A 104 23.35 -7.36 -14.30
N SER A 105 23.85 -6.14 -14.47
CA SER A 105 24.98 -5.87 -15.37
C SER A 105 26.36 -6.08 -14.74
N CYS A 106 26.56 -5.74 -13.46
CA CYS A 106 27.90 -5.80 -12.84
C CYS A 106 27.99 -6.71 -11.62
N GLY A 107 26.89 -7.35 -11.21
CA GLY A 107 26.84 -8.27 -10.08
C GLY A 107 27.02 -7.63 -8.70
N THR A 108 27.26 -6.31 -8.59
CA THR A 108 27.42 -5.67 -7.27
C THR A 108 26.19 -5.92 -6.41
N LYS A 109 26.40 -6.13 -5.11
CA LYS A 109 25.32 -6.22 -4.10
C LYS A 109 25.25 -4.98 -3.22
N THR A 110 26.13 -4.02 -3.47
CA THR A 110 26.20 -2.74 -2.79
C THR A 110 26.13 -1.62 -3.83
N ALA A 111 25.16 -0.74 -3.66
CA ALA A 111 24.96 0.42 -4.53
C ALA A 111 24.43 1.57 -3.68
N PHE A 112 24.67 2.80 -4.12
CA PHE A 112 24.10 3.97 -3.47
C PHE A 112 22.58 4.02 -3.69
N ALA A 113 22.15 3.71 -4.91
CA ALA A 113 20.74 3.59 -5.25
C ALA A 113 20.49 2.38 -6.16
N TRP A 114 19.32 1.77 -5.96
CA TRP A 114 18.83 0.65 -6.76
C TRP A 114 17.72 1.10 -7.70
N HIS A 115 17.82 0.70 -8.95
CA HIS A 115 16.85 0.97 -10.00
C HIS A 115 16.29 -0.35 -10.56
N ALA A 116 15.15 -0.22 -11.25
CA ALA A 116 14.62 -1.26 -12.11
C ALA A 116 15.00 -0.88 -13.55
N GLY A 117 16.11 -1.44 -14.04
CA GLY A 117 16.66 -1.16 -15.35
C GLY A 117 15.95 -1.95 -16.44
N HIS A 118 15.62 -1.30 -17.55
CA HIS A 118 15.00 -1.94 -18.72
C HIS A 118 16.05 -2.34 -19.74
N TYR A 119 16.14 -3.63 -20.11
CA TYR A 119 17.08 -4.09 -21.13
C TYR A 119 16.77 -3.45 -22.50
N ARG A 120 15.56 -3.65 -22.99
CA ARG A 120 14.98 -2.90 -24.12
C ARG A 120 14.32 -1.66 -23.54
N THR A 121 14.93 -0.51 -23.78
CA THR A 121 14.51 0.75 -23.15
C THR A 121 13.04 1.08 -23.46
N THR A 122 12.39 1.78 -22.53
CA THR A 122 10.97 2.14 -22.72
C THR A 122 10.71 3.13 -23.85
N ALA A 123 11.76 3.79 -24.35
CA ALA A 123 11.72 4.66 -25.52
C ALA A 123 11.79 3.85 -26.82
N ALA A 124 12.65 2.83 -26.89
CA ALA A 124 12.81 1.98 -28.05
C ALA A 124 11.71 0.91 -28.17
N ALA A 125 11.24 0.36 -27.03
CA ALA A 125 10.29 -0.74 -26.97
C ALA A 125 9.19 -0.48 -25.93
N GLY A 126 8.33 0.50 -26.21
CA GLY A 126 7.26 0.91 -25.31
C GLY A 126 6.22 -0.18 -24.99
N HIS A 127 6.06 -1.17 -25.87
CA HIS A 127 5.22 -2.35 -25.67
C HIS A 127 5.79 -3.33 -24.64
N LEU A 128 7.12 -3.36 -24.44
CA LEU A 128 7.78 -4.21 -23.45
C LEU A 128 7.91 -3.54 -22.07
N ARG A 129 7.37 -2.33 -21.90
CA ARG A 129 7.53 -1.49 -20.69
C ARG A 129 7.15 -2.19 -19.39
N PHE A 130 6.12 -3.04 -19.42
CA PHE A 130 5.61 -3.75 -18.24
C PHE A 130 5.93 -5.26 -18.24
N THR A 131 6.72 -5.72 -19.21
CA THR A 131 7.16 -7.11 -19.28
C THR A 131 8.23 -7.34 -18.23
N ARG A 132 7.95 -8.14 -17.19
CA ARG A 132 8.92 -8.37 -16.08
C ARG A 132 10.24 -8.98 -16.55
N PHE A 133 10.20 -9.80 -17.60
CA PHE A 133 11.40 -10.35 -18.24
C PHE A 133 12.33 -9.28 -18.87
N ASN A 134 11.85 -8.05 -19.04
CA ASN A 134 12.65 -6.94 -19.57
C ASN A 134 13.16 -6.01 -18.45
N ILE A 135 12.89 -6.33 -17.17
CA ILE A 135 13.08 -5.42 -16.03
C ILE A 135 13.80 -6.15 -14.89
N HIS A 136 15.01 -5.69 -14.56
CA HIS A 136 15.85 -6.32 -13.54
C HIS A 136 16.50 -5.26 -12.62
N LEU A 137 17.00 -5.70 -11.48
CA LEU A 137 17.70 -4.85 -10.52
C LEU A 137 19.00 -4.31 -11.12
N GLN A 138 19.21 -3.00 -11.04
CA GLN A 138 20.41 -2.36 -11.56
C GLN A 138 20.92 -1.25 -10.63
N CYS A 139 22.23 -1.14 -10.45
CA CYS A 139 22.81 -0.05 -9.67
C CYS A 139 22.79 1.27 -10.44
N ASP A 140 22.90 2.38 -9.73
CA ASP A 140 23.00 3.74 -10.25
C ASP A 140 24.13 3.89 -11.28
N VAL A 141 25.33 3.35 -11.00
CA VAL A 141 26.48 3.40 -11.92
C VAL A 141 26.15 2.77 -13.28
N CYS A 142 25.57 1.57 -13.29
CA CYS A 142 25.27 0.88 -14.55
C CYS A 142 24.08 1.49 -15.28
N ASN A 143 23.00 1.79 -14.55
CA ASN A 143 21.76 2.26 -15.15
C ASN A 143 21.88 3.70 -15.66
N VAL A 144 22.44 4.61 -14.85
CA VAL A 144 22.45 6.04 -15.14
C VAL A 144 23.72 6.45 -15.90
N TYR A 145 24.90 6.04 -15.41
CA TYR A 145 26.17 6.56 -15.93
C TYR A 145 26.74 5.74 -17.10
N LYS A 146 26.39 4.45 -17.20
CA LYS A 146 26.82 3.55 -18.29
C LYS A 146 25.70 3.22 -19.27
N SER A 147 24.66 4.05 -19.33
CA SER A 147 23.53 3.88 -20.28
C SER A 147 22.92 2.47 -20.26
N GLY A 148 22.72 1.91 -19.06
CA GLY A 148 22.17 0.57 -18.87
C GLY A 148 23.19 -0.58 -19.00
N ASN A 149 24.47 -0.30 -19.32
CA ASN A 149 25.54 -1.29 -19.44
C ASN A 149 25.10 -2.56 -20.20
N ILE A 150 24.58 -2.34 -21.42
CA ILE A 150 23.74 -3.28 -22.17
C ILE A 150 24.46 -4.58 -22.52
N GLU A 151 25.75 -4.55 -22.86
CA GLU A 151 26.51 -5.76 -23.20
C GLU A 151 26.57 -6.73 -22.00
N ALA A 152 26.94 -6.21 -20.83
CA ALA A 152 26.99 -7.01 -19.61
C ALA A 152 25.58 -7.42 -19.13
N TYR A 153 24.58 -6.55 -19.33
CA TYR A 153 23.17 -6.89 -19.10
C TYR A 153 22.75 -8.09 -19.97
N ARG A 154 23.04 -8.04 -21.28
CA ARG A 154 22.71 -9.12 -22.23
C ARG A 154 23.36 -10.43 -21.81
N ALA A 155 24.67 -10.42 -21.51
CA ALA A 155 25.39 -11.60 -21.06
C ALA A 155 24.71 -12.24 -19.84
N ALA A 156 24.32 -11.43 -18.84
CA ALA A 156 23.61 -11.92 -17.67
C ALA A 156 22.20 -12.44 -17.97
N LEU A 157 21.48 -11.86 -18.95
CA LEU A 157 20.19 -12.41 -19.39
C LEU A 157 20.33 -13.77 -20.06
N VAL A 158 21.34 -13.93 -20.91
CA VAL A 158 21.63 -15.20 -21.58
C VAL A 158 21.97 -16.26 -20.55
N GLU A 159 22.78 -15.93 -19.53
CA GLU A 159 23.09 -16.83 -18.43
C GLU A 159 21.83 -17.22 -17.62
N ARG A 160 20.93 -16.27 -17.33
CA ARG A 160 19.74 -16.52 -16.51
C ARG A 160 18.62 -17.26 -17.26
N TYR A 161 18.45 -17.00 -18.54
CA TYR A 161 17.23 -17.39 -19.28
C TYR A 161 17.50 -18.09 -20.61
N GLY A 162 18.76 -18.15 -21.05
CA GLY A 162 19.17 -18.74 -22.31
C GLY A 162 19.10 -17.79 -23.50
N GLU A 163 19.96 -18.03 -24.49
CA GLU A 163 20.11 -17.21 -25.69
C GLU A 163 18.79 -17.06 -26.48
N ALA A 164 18.03 -18.15 -26.62
CA ALA A 164 16.78 -18.15 -27.38
C ALA A 164 15.74 -17.17 -26.82
N ALA A 165 15.63 -17.06 -25.49
CA ALA A 165 14.70 -16.14 -24.85
C ALA A 165 15.13 -14.68 -25.02
N VAL A 166 16.44 -14.41 -24.94
CA VAL A 166 16.99 -13.07 -25.15
C VAL A 166 16.81 -12.62 -26.59
N LEU A 167 17.11 -13.48 -27.56
CA LEU A 167 16.87 -13.20 -28.98
C LEU A 167 15.39 -12.95 -29.28
N ALA A 168 14.48 -13.70 -28.66
CA ALA A 168 13.05 -13.46 -28.81
C ALA A 168 12.64 -12.06 -28.28
N LEU A 169 13.23 -11.62 -27.17
CA LEU A 169 13.00 -10.29 -26.61
C LEU A 169 13.56 -9.17 -27.50
N GLU A 170 14.76 -9.37 -28.04
CA GLU A 170 15.45 -8.43 -28.93
C GLU A 170 14.69 -8.24 -30.25
N ASN A 171 14.15 -9.34 -30.80
CA ASN A 171 13.42 -9.34 -32.05
C ASN A 171 11.93 -8.99 -31.91
N ASN A 172 11.42 -8.82 -30.68
CA ASN A 172 10.04 -8.41 -30.47
C ASN A 172 9.88 -6.91 -30.78
N ASN A 173 9.41 -6.61 -31.99
CA ASN A 173 9.10 -5.27 -32.48
C ASN A 173 7.57 -5.05 -32.65
N THR A 174 6.76 -5.79 -31.90
CA THR A 174 5.31 -5.64 -31.94
C THR A 174 4.88 -4.24 -31.49
N THR A 175 3.83 -3.70 -32.10
CA THR A 175 3.24 -2.43 -31.69
C THR A 175 2.13 -2.66 -30.68
N HIS A 176 2.13 -1.93 -29.57
CA HIS A 176 1.06 -2.00 -28.59
C HIS A 176 0.72 -0.61 -28.06
N ARG A 177 -0.58 -0.26 -28.08
CA ARG A 177 -1.10 1.02 -27.60
C ARG A 177 -1.87 0.81 -26.30
N TRP A 178 -1.24 1.20 -25.20
CA TRP A 178 -1.81 1.08 -23.86
C TRP A 178 -3.11 1.88 -23.69
N THR A 179 -4.11 1.23 -23.12
CA THR A 179 -5.34 1.86 -22.65
C THR A 179 -5.26 2.18 -21.15
N VAL A 180 -6.14 3.06 -20.66
CA VAL A 180 -6.16 3.43 -19.23
C VAL A 180 -6.61 2.24 -18.38
N GLU A 181 -7.49 1.40 -18.91
CA GLU A 181 -8.06 0.22 -18.27
C GLU A 181 -6.98 -0.85 -18.05
N GLU A 182 -6.24 -1.21 -19.10
CA GLU A 182 -5.10 -2.13 -19.00
C GLU A 182 -4.05 -1.63 -18.01
N LEU A 183 -3.71 -0.34 -18.05
CA LEU A 183 -2.75 0.25 -17.12
C LEU A 183 -3.21 0.15 -15.67
N LYS A 184 -4.50 0.35 -15.39
CA LYS A 184 -5.06 0.16 -14.05
C LYS A 184 -4.96 -1.28 -13.60
N GLU A 185 -5.26 -2.24 -14.47
CA GLU A 185 -5.18 -3.67 -14.17
C GLU A 185 -3.74 -4.10 -13.84
N ILE A 186 -2.78 -3.77 -14.72
CA ILE A 186 -1.35 -4.05 -14.53
C ILE A 186 -0.86 -3.44 -13.22
N ARG A 187 -1.26 -2.19 -12.94
CA ARG A 187 -0.87 -1.50 -11.70
C ARG A 187 -1.46 -2.18 -10.47
N LEU A 188 -2.74 -2.57 -10.51
CA LEU A 188 -3.39 -3.24 -9.38
C LEU A 188 -2.72 -4.58 -9.09
N ALA A 189 -2.40 -5.37 -10.12
CA ALA A 189 -1.66 -6.62 -10.00
C ALA A 189 -0.28 -6.39 -9.39
N ALA A 190 0.50 -5.43 -9.90
CA ALA A 190 1.83 -5.11 -9.37
C ALA A 190 1.79 -4.66 -7.89
N LEU A 191 0.79 -3.86 -7.50
CA LEU A 191 0.61 -3.44 -6.11
C LEU A 191 0.16 -4.59 -5.20
N ALA A 192 -0.66 -5.51 -5.70
CA ALA A 192 -1.07 -6.70 -4.96
C ALA A 192 0.15 -7.60 -4.67
N ASP A 193 0.99 -7.84 -5.68
CA ASP A 193 2.23 -8.60 -5.54
C ASP A 193 3.19 -7.95 -4.55
N LEU A 194 3.34 -6.63 -4.60
CA LEU A 194 4.19 -5.88 -3.67
C LEU A 194 3.69 -5.99 -2.22
N ARG A 195 2.38 -5.94 -2.01
CA ARG A 195 1.80 -6.17 -0.68
C ARG A 195 2.01 -7.61 -0.22
N ALA A 196 1.88 -8.58 -1.12
CA ALA A 196 2.12 -9.99 -0.81
C ALA A 196 3.59 -10.22 -0.42
N LEU A 197 4.54 -9.66 -1.16
CA LEU A 197 5.97 -9.71 -0.86
C LEU A 197 6.26 -9.14 0.53
N LYS A 198 5.80 -7.91 0.81
CA LYS A 198 5.99 -7.27 2.12
C LYS A 198 5.33 -8.04 3.26
N LYS A 199 4.19 -8.67 3.01
CA LYS A 199 3.52 -9.53 4.00
C LYS A 199 4.35 -10.79 4.28
N LEU A 200 4.95 -11.40 3.27
CA LEU A 200 5.85 -12.55 3.42
C LEU A 200 7.11 -12.15 4.20
N GLU A 201 7.70 -11.00 3.89
CA GLU A 201 8.84 -10.45 4.64
C GLU A 201 8.48 -10.19 6.10
N ALA A 202 7.34 -9.55 6.37
CA ALA A 202 6.88 -9.26 7.73
C ALA A 202 6.50 -10.54 8.51
N ALA A 203 5.98 -11.57 7.83
CA ALA A 203 5.67 -12.86 8.42
C ALA A 203 6.93 -13.66 8.77
N MET A 204 8.07 -13.36 8.12
CA MET A 204 9.36 -13.92 8.48
C MET A 204 9.84 -13.27 9.79
N LYS A 205 9.51 -13.89 10.92
CA LYS A 205 9.78 -13.35 12.26
C LYS A 205 11.25 -12.94 12.43
N PRO A 206 11.55 -11.73 12.92
CA PRO A 206 12.92 -11.29 13.23
C PRO A 206 13.65 -12.28 14.16
N GLU A 207 12.92 -12.86 15.10
CA GLU A 207 13.38 -13.91 16.01
C GLU A 207 13.81 -15.19 15.27
N LEU A 208 13.09 -15.59 14.23
CA LEU A 208 13.44 -16.76 13.42
C LEU A 208 14.70 -16.50 12.59
N ILE A 209 14.85 -15.28 12.06
CA ILE A 209 16.06 -14.84 11.36
C ILE A 209 17.26 -14.86 12.33
N GLU A 210 17.10 -14.35 13.56
CA GLU A 210 18.14 -14.31 14.58
C GLU A 210 18.49 -15.72 15.10
N ILE A 211 17.50 -16.59 15.32
CA ILE A 211 17.70 -18.01 15.71
C ILE A 211 18.46 -18.77 14.63
N LEU A 212 18.09 -18.60 13.35
CA LEU A 212 18.80 -19.21 12.24
C LEU A 212 20.23 -18.66 12.15
N ARG A 213 20.42 -17.35 12.27
CA ARG A 213 21.75 -16.71 12.27
C ARG A 213 22.64 -17.22 13.40
N MET A 214 22.11 -17.36 14.62
CA MET A 214 22.82 -17.90 15.78
C MET A 214 23.18 -19.38 15.63
N ARG A 215 22.28 -20.17 15.05
CA ARG A 215 22.52 -21.60 14.78
C ARG A 215 23.63 -21.81 13.73
N TRP A 216 23.73 -20.93 12.74
CA TRP A 216 24.79 -20.96 11.72
C TRP A 216 26.14 -20.45 12.23
N LEU A 217 26.16 -19.42 13.10
CA LEU A 217 27.38 -18.97 13.79
C LEU A 217 27.99 -20.06 14.66
N ARG A 218 27.16 -20.86 15.35
CA ARG A 218 27.62 -22.02 16.14
C ARG A 218 28.24 -23.13 15.28
N LEU A 219 27.80 -23.29 14.04
CA LEU A 219 28.36 -24.29 13.11
C LEU A 219 29.68 -23.83 12.44
N ARG A 220 30.19 -22.62 12.73
CA ARG A 220 31.40 -22.00 12.12
C ARG A 220 31.42 -22.01 10.59
N ILE A 221 30.26 -22.10 9.93
CA ILE A 221 30.15 -21.99 8.47
C ILE A 221 30.09 -20.49 8.14
N TYR A 222 31.25 -19.83 8.13
CA TYR A 222 31.34 -18.43 7.69
C TYR A 222 31.27 -18.37 6.16
N ARG A 223 30.19 -17.82 5.60
CA ARG A 223 30.22 -17.17 4.29
C ARG A 223 29.50 -15.82 4.33
N TYR A 224 30.06 -14.88 3.58
CA TYR A 224 29.87 -13.43 3.58
C TYR A 224 28.40 -12.94 3.64
N ARG A 225 28.19 -11.73 4.18
CA ARG A 225 26.90 -11.01 4.24
C ARG A 225 26.25 -11.01 2.84
N GLY A 226 25.07 -11.62 2.71
CA GLY A 226 24.32 -11.70 1.44
C GLY A 226 24.22 -13.10 0.79
N SER A 227 24.75 -14.14 1.44
CA SER A 227 24.59 -15.55 1.05
C SER A 227 23.37 -16.24 1.67
N PHE A 228 22.69 -15.56 2.61
CA PHE A 228 21.62 -16.12 3.43
C PHE A 228 20.37 -16.58 2.64
N PRO A 229 19.84 -15.82 1.66
CA PRO A 229 18.67 -16.26 0.90
C PRO A 229 18.96 -17.50 0.03
N VAL A 230 20.14 -17.55 -0.59
CA VAL A 230 20.57 -18.67 -1.44
C VAL A 230 20.88 -19.91 -0.61
N ALA A 231 21.60 -19.77 0.51
CA ALA A 231 21.90 -20.86 1.44
C ALA A 231 20.62 -21.42 2.09
N TYR A 232 19.64 -20.56 2.41
CA TYR A 232 18.34 -20.98 2.91
C TYR A 232 17.51 -21.71 1.84
N ARG A 233 17.53 -21.27 0.58
CA ARG A 233 16.86 -21.96 -0.54
C ARG A 233 17.49 -23.34 -0.80
N ILE A 234 18.81 -23.46 -0.73
CA ILE A 234 19.55 -24.73 -0.82
C ILE A 234 19.21 -25.65 0.35
N LEU A 235 19.24 -25.15 1.59
CA LEU A 235 18.91 -25.94 2.78
C LEU A 235 17.45 -26.42 2.76
N ARG A 236 16.51 -25.54 2.39
CA ARG A 236 15.09 -25.89 2.27
C ARG A 236 14.85 -26.93 1.17
N ASN A 237 15.55 -26.82 0.04
CA ASN A 237 15.46 -27.81 -1.03
C ASN A 237 16.09 -29.15 -0.61
N TYR A 238 17.22 -29.14 0.11
CA TYR A 238 17.85 -30.33 0.65
C TYR A 238 16.94 -31.06 1.63
N VAL A 239 16.41 -30.36 2.64
CA VAL A 239 15.45 -30.93 3.62
C VAL A 239 14.21 -31.50 2.93
N ARG A 240 13.70 -30.82 1.90
CA ARG A 240 12.55 -31.31 1.11
C ARG A 240 12.88 -32.57 0.30
N ILE A 241 14.11 -32.70 -0.20
CA ILE A 241 14.57 -33.88 -0.96
C ILE A 241 14.78 -35.07 -0.02
N GLU A 242 15.41 -34.85 1.14
CA GLU A 242 15.65 -35.91 2.13
C GLU A 242 14.36 -36.43 2.75
N ALA A 243 13.41 -35.56 3.12
CA ALA A 243 12.09 -35.98 3.59
C ALA A 243 11.31 -36.81 2.54
N LYS A 244 11.55 -36.57 1.24
CA LYS A 244 10.99 -37.38 0.15
C LYS A 244 11.76 -38.68 -0.10
N ARG A 245 13.00 -38.81 0.39
CA ARG A 245 13.79 -40.05 0.32
C ARG A 245 13.42 -40.96 1.49
N GLU A 246 13.29 -40.41 2.70
CA GLU A 246 12.81 -41.13 3.89
C GLU A 246 11.42 -41.74 3.64
N HIS A 247 10.46 -40.96 3.14
CA HIS A 247 9.13 -41.49 2.79
C HIS A 247 9.13 -42.58 1.71
N ARG A 248 10.14 -42.63 0.83
CA ARG A 248 10.26 -43.68 -0.21
C ARG A 248 10.98 -44.93 0.26
N ASN A 249 11.72 -44.85 1.37
CA ASN A 249 12.38 -46.00 1.98
C ASN A 249 11.51 -46.66 3.05
N GLU A 250 10.43 -46.00 3.48
CA GLU A 250 9.41 -46.52 4.42
C GLU A 250 8.15 -47.06 3.73
N SER A 251 8.10 -47.00 2.39
CA SER A 251 7.02 -47.60 1.55
C SER A 251 7.55 -48.83 0.83
#